data_AF-A0A7M7Q7K6-F1
#
_entry.id   AF-A0A7M7Q7K6-F1
#
_cell.length_a   1.000
_cell.length_b   1.000
_cell.length_c   1.000
_cell.angle_alpha   90.00
_cell.angle_beta   90.00
_cell.angle_gamma   90.00
#
_symmetry.space_group_name_H-M   'P 1'
#
loop_
_entity.id
_entity.type
_entity.pdbx_description
1 polymer ?
#
loop_
_entity_poly.entity_id
_entity_poly.type
_entity_poly.pdbx_seq_one_letter_code
_entity_poly.pdbx_strand_id
1 'polypeptide(L)'
;MVVCEKWVFQIEYESEKTKSKMNRTNIQVEIRAVLRQIITSTNFLPIIDSSHKFKIVFRPSSIQVVAQFPFKIFPYSLTILQSEELSFRKISTSFHTVETKVVYKRLANN
;
A
#
# COMPACT_ATOMS: atom_id res chain seq x y z
N MET A 1 3.88 10.20 17.60
CA MET A 1 2.81 9.44 16.91
C MET A 1 3.31 8.02 16.76
N VAL A 2 2.54 7.02 17.18
CA VAL A 2 2.88 5.59 17.01
C VAL A 2 2.05 5.06 15.86
N VAL A 3 2.67 4.35 14.92
CA VAL A 3 1.99 3.76 13.76
C VAL A 3 1.47 2.38 14.17
N CYS A 4 0.16 2.16 14.09
CA CYS A 4 -0.49 0.86 14.38
C CYS A 4 -0.67 0.00 13.13
N GLU A 5 -0.94 0.63 11.99
CA GLU A 5 -1.06 -0.01 10.69
C GLU A 5 -0.37 0.83 9.61
N LYS A 6 0.27 0.14 8.66
CA LYS A 6 0.95 0.72 7.51
C LYS A 6 0.57 -0.07 6.26
N TRP A 7 -0.28 0.55 5.46
CA TRP A 7 -0.63 0.07 4.13
C TRP A 7 0.39 0.56 3.11
N VAL A 8 1.02 -0.38 2.39
CA VAL A 8 2.04 -0.11 1.39
C VAL A 8 1.51 -0.52 0.04
N PHE A 9 1.49 0.44 -0.89
CA PHE A 9 1.18 0.24 -2.30
C PHE A 9 2.46 0.56 -3.09
N GLN A 10 3.22 -0.48 -3.42
CA GLN A 10 4.44 -0.34 -4.22
C GLN A 10 4.04 -0.36 -5.69
N ILE A 11 4.32 0.75 -6.38
CA ILE A 11 3.97 0.94 -7.78
C ILE A 11 5.26 0.96 -8.60
N GLU A 12 5.37 0.05 -9.55
CA GLU A 12 6.51 -0.04 -10.46
C GLU A 12 6.02 0.21 -11.88
N TYR A 13 6.68 1.12 -12.59
CA TYR A 13 6.44 1.36 -14.01
C TYR A 13 7.22 0.32 -14.83
N GLU A 14 6.49 -0.44 -15.64
CA GLU A 14 7.06 -1.43 -16.55
C GLU A 14 7.13 -0.75 -17.94
N SER A 15 8.36 -0.54 -18.43
CA SER A 15 8.63 0.25 -19.64
C SER A 15 7.77 -0.16 -20.84
N GLU A 16 7.45 0.78 -21.74
CA GLU A 16 6.58 0.57 -22.92
C GLU A 16 7.03 -0.52 -23.90
N LYS A 17 8.22 -1.11 -23.71
CA LYS A 17 8.91 -1.91 -24.73
C LYS A 17 8.32 -3.29 -25.01
N THR A 18 7.35 -3.79 -24.23
CA THR A 18 7.01 -5.23 -24.30
C THR A 18 5.54 -5.65 -24.21
N LYS A 19 4.52 -4.79 -24.09
CA LYS A 19 3.16 -5.31 -23.79
C LYS A 19 2.02 -4.79 -24.67
N SER A 20 1.26 -5.75 -25.21
CA SER A 20 -0.06 -5.55 -25.82
C SER A 20 -0.98 -4.74 -24.89
N LYS A 21 -1.83 -3.88 -25.46
CA LYS A 21 -2.80 -3.10 -24.70
C LYS A 21 -3.75 -4.05 -23.97
N MET A 22 -3.56 -4.21 -22.66
CA MET A 22 -4.49 -4.97 -21.82
C MET A 22 -5.86 -4.30 -21.88
N ASN A 23 -6.92 -5.08 -22.07
CA ASN A 23 -8.28 -4.55 -22.11
C ASN A 23 -8.64 -3.88 -20.77
N ARG A 24 -9.24 -2.68 -20.81
CA ARG A 24 -9.70 -1.92 -19.63
C ARG A 24 -10.57 -2.77 -18.71
N THR A 25 -11.39 -3.66 -19.27
CA THR A 25 -12.23 -4.59 -18.51
C THR A 25 -11.40 -5.50 -17.60
N ASN A 26 -10.29 -6.05 -18.10
CA ASN A 26 -9.43 -6.93 -17.31
C ASN A 26 -8.71 -6.16 -16.20
N ILE A 27 -8.28 -4.93 -16.46
CA ILE A 27 -7.69 -4.04 -15.44
C ILE A 27 -8.70 -3.77 -14.32
N GLN A 28 -9.96 -3.48 -14.66
CA GLN A 28 -11.01 -3.26 -13.66
C GLN A 28 -11.30 -4.51 -12.82
N VAL A 29 -11.27 -5.70 -13.43
CA VAL A 29 -11.42 -6.97 -12.70
C VAL A 29 -10.31 -7.16 -11.68
N GLU A 30 -9.06 -6.90 -12.06
CA GLU A 30 -7.91 -6.97 -11.16
C GLU A 30 -8.01 -5.96 -10.00
N ILE A 31 -8.39 -4.71 -10.29
CA ILE A 31 -8.61 -3.68 -9.26
C ILE A 31 -9.71 -4.11 -8.28
N ARG A 32 -10.84 -4.64 -8.79
CA ARG A 32 -11.94 -5.15 -7.94
C ARG A 32 -11.48 -6.29 -7.04
N ALA A 33 -10.63 -7.18 -7.55
CA ALA A 33 -10.09 -8.28 -6.77
C ALA A 33 -9.27 -7.78 -5.58
N VAL A 34 -8.40 -6.79 -5.78
CA VAL A 34 -7.62 -6.19 -4.67
C VAL A 34 -8.51 -5.44 -3.68
N LEU A 35 -9.48 -4.64 -4.15
CA LEU A 35 -10.41 -3.96 -3.24
C LEU A 35 -11.18 -4.96 -2.37
N ARG A 36 -11.61 -6.09 -2.95
CA ARG A 36 -12.26 -7.16 -2.17
C ARG A 36 -11.31 -7.77 -1.15
N GLN A 37 -10.04 -7.98 -1.48
CA GLN A 37 -9.08 -8.48 -0.51
C GLN A 37 -8.82 -7.48 0.63
N ILE A 38 -8.71 -6.18 0.33
CA ILE A 38 -8.58 -5.10 1.33
C ILE A 38 -9.79 -5.10 2.28
N ILE A 39 -11.00 -5.23 1.74
CA ILE A 39 -12.21 -5.35 2.57
C ILE A 39 -12.17 -6.64 3.40
N THR A 40 -11.73 -7.75 2.81
CA THR A 40 -11.68 -9.05 3.51
C THR A 40 -10.60 -9.06 4.60
N SER A 41 -9.51 -8.30 4.44
CA SER A 41 -8.43 -8.30 5.42
C SER A 41 -8.83 -7.72 6.76
N THR A 42 -9.88 -6.89 6.83
CA THR A 42 -10.38 -6.38 8.13
C THR A 42 -10.84 -7.50 9.06
N ASN A 43 -11.15 -8.70 8.54
CA ASN A 43 -11.46 -9.88 9.35
C ASN A 43 -10.23 -10.49 10.06
N PHE A 44 -9.03 -10.17 9.58
CA PHE A 44 -7.76 -10.72 10.10
C PHE A 44 -6.91 -9.67 10.80
N LEU A 45 -7.20 -8.39 10.59
CA LEU A 45 -6.50 -7.29 11.26
C LEU A 45 -7.04 -7.10 12.68
N PRO A 46 -6.17 -6.76 13.65
CA PRO A 46 -6.58 -6.39 15.00
C PRO A 46 -7.62 -5.27 15.02
N ILE A 47 -8.51 -5.33 16.00
CA ILE A 47 -9.48 -4.24 16.23
C ILE A 47 -8.73 -2.98 16.65
N ILE A 48 -9.07 -1.86 15.99
CA ILE A 48 -8.59 -0.53 16.34
C ILE A 48 -9.67 0.14 17.21
N ASP A 49 -9.45 0.17 18.53
CA ASP A 49 -10.45 0.54 19.54
C ASP A 49 -10.47 2.02 19.97
N SER A 50 -9.57 2.83 19.40
CA SER A 50 -9.33 4.21 19.81
C SER A 50 -9.28 5.18 18.62
N SER A 51 -9.30 6.48 18.89
CA SER A 51 -9.27 7.50 17.84
C SER A 51 -7.90 7.52 17.13
N HIS A 52 -7.92 7.25 15.83
CA HIS A 52 -6.73 7.22 14.98
C HIS A 52 -6.79 8.27 13.88
N LYS A 53 -5.61 8.65 13.39
CA LYS A 53 -5.45 9.53 12.23
C LYS A 53 -4.76 8.75 11.13
N PHE A 54 -5.23 8.89 9.90
CA PHE A 54 -4.52 8.37 8.73
C PHE A 54 -3.62 9.44 8.12
N LYS A 55 -2.54 9.00 7.47
CA LYS A 55 -1.62 9.84 6.71
C LYS A 55 -1.25 9.12 5.42
N ILE A 56 -1.16 9.87 4.32
CA ILE A 56 -0.64 9.38 3.05
C ILE A 56 0.82 9.83 2.98
N VAL A 57 1.73 8.89 2.76
CA VAL A 57 3.16 9.16 2.64
C VAL A 57 3.64 8.62 1.30
N PHE A 58 4.24 9.50 0.50
CA PHE A 58 4.87 9.13 -0.75
C PHE A 58 6.36 8.86 -0.51
N ARG A 59 6.84 7.71 -0.99
CA ARG A 59 8.27 7.38 -1.03
C ARG A 59 8.71 7.35 -2.49
N PRO A 60 9.13 8.49 -3.07
CA PRO A 60 9.59 8.52 -4.44
C PRO A 60 10.94 7.79 -4.57
N SER A 61 11.22 7.31 -5.77
CA SER A 61 12.50 6.70 -6.13
C SER A 61 13.66 7.71 -6.20
N SER A 62 13.36 8.99 -6.39
CA SER A 62 14.34 10.09 -6.38
C SER A 62 13.85 11.29 -5.58
N ILE A 63 14.76 11.91 -4.83
CA ILE A 63 14.53 13.12 -4.03
C ILE A 63 14.17 14.34 -4.90
N GLN A 64 14.59 14.34 -6.17
CA GLN A 64 14.33 15.44 -7.12
C GLN A 64 12.82 15.61 -7.39
N VAL A 65 12.06 14.51 -7.32
CA VAL A 65 10.60 14.55 -7.44
C VAL A 65 10.00 15.31 -6.25
N VAL A 66 10.54 15.18 -5.04
CA VAL A 66 10.01 15.85 -3.84
C VAL A 66 10.10 17.37 -3.98
N ALA A 67 11.15 17.89 -4.61
CA ALA A 67 11.37 19.33 -4.80
C ALA A 67 10.34 19.99 -5.74
N GLN A 68 9.65 19.20 -6.58
CA GLN A 68 8.70 19.71 -7.57
C GLN A 68 7.26 19.84 -7.03
N PHE A 69 6.99 19.35 -5.83
CA PHE A 69 5.65 19.34 -5.24
C PHE A 69 5.65 19.99 -3.85
N PRO A 70 4.53 20.58 -3.40
CA PRO A 70 4.42 21.19 -2.07
C PRO A 70 4.29 20.14 -0.94
N PHE A 71 5.10 19.08 -0.99
CA PHE A 71 5.10 18.02 0.02
C PHE A 71 5.90 18.44 1.25
N LYS A 72 5.40 18.04 2.42
CA LYS A 72 6.13 18.14 3.69
C LYS A 72 6.76 16.80 4.02
N ILE A 73 8.01 16.82 4.48
CA ILE A 73 8.68 15.62 4.98
C ILE A 73 7.89 15.11 6.19
N PHE A 74 7.56 13.82 6.16
CA PHE A 74 6.91 13.18 7.28
C PHE A 74 7.95 12.90 8.39
N PRO A 75 7.85 13.51 9.58
CA PRO A 75 8.95 13.56 10.54
C PRO A 75 9.03 12.33 11.47
N TYR A 76 8.05 11.42 11.40
CA TYR A 76 7.98 10.26 12.29
C TYR A 76 8.40 8.96 11.58
N SER A 77 8.95 8.04 12.35
CA SER A 77 9.26 6.69 11.85
C SER A 77 7.98 5.96 11.41
N LEU A 78 8.07 5.22 10.30
CA LEU A 78 7.03 4.33 9.77
C LEU A 78 7.25 2.86 10.18
N THR A 79 8.17 2.61 11.11
CA THR A 79 8.45 1.27 11.65
C THR A 79 7.43 0.94 12.73
N ILE A 80 6.85 -0.26 12.64
CA ILE A 80 5.93 -0.81 13.62
C ILE A 80 6.67 -1.94 14.34
N LEU A 81 6.93 -1.76 15.63
CA LEU A 81 7.55 -2.80 16.47
C LEU A 81 6.53 -3.92 16.72
N GLN A 82 7.02 -5.16 16.82
CA GLN A 82 6.19 -6.36 17.02
C GLN A 82 5.07 -6.45 15.97
N SER A 83 5.43 -6.31 14.70
CA SER A 83 4.48 -6.31 13.59
C SER A 83 4.40 -7.64 12.87
N GLU A 84 3.26 -7.85 12.21
CA GLU A 84 3.04 -8.89 11.21
C GLU A 84 2.75 -8.23 9.85
N GLU A 85 2.92 -8.99 8.77
CA GLU A 85 2.70 -8.54 7.40
C GLU A 85 1.71 -9.45 6.70
N LEU A 86 0.72 -8.85 6.03
CA LEU A 86 -0.20 -9.51 5.12
C LEU A 86 -0.01 -8.94 3.71
N SER A 87 0.38 -9.81 2.79
CA SER A 87 0.58 -9.46 1.38
C SER A 87 -0.66 -9.82 0.57
N PHE A 88 -1.05 -8.91 -0.33
CA PHE A 88 -2.20 -9.06 -1.21
C PHE A 88 -1.76 -9.50 -2.61
N ARG A 89 -2.74 -9.80 -3.47
CA ARG A 89 -2.46 -10.14 -4.85
C ARG A 89 -1.79 -8.98 -5.58
N LYS A 90 -0.66 -9.26 -6.24
CA LYS A 90 -0.02 -8.33 -7.17
C LYS A 90 -0.92 -8.10 -8.38
N ILE A 91 -1.17 -6.83 -8.70
CA ILE A 91 -1.82 -6.44 -9.95
C ILE A 91 -0.74 -6.06 -10.95
N SER A 92 -0.91 -6.46 -12.20
CA SER A 92 -0.13 -5.95 -13.32
C SER A 92 -1.09 -5.43 -14.39
N THR A 93 -0.78 -4.24 -14.88
CA THR A 93 -1.33 -3.68 -16.11
C THR A 93 -0.25 -3.73 -17.18
N SER A 94 -0.53 -3.28 -18.39
CA SER A 94 0.47 -3.18 -19.45
C SER A 94 1.61 -2.19 -19.15
N PHE A 95 1.44 -1.29 -18.17
CA PHE A 95 2.39 -0.22 -17.86
C PHE A 95 2.85 -0.17 -16.40
N HIS A 96 2.08 -0.74 -15.49
CA HIS A 96 2.34 -0.65 -14.05
C HIS A 96 2.07 -1.96 -13.36
N THR A 97 2.92 -2.31 -12.40
CA THR A 97 2.60 -3.33 -11.41
C THR A 97 2.37 -2.66 -10.06
N VAL A 98 1.39 -3.18 -9.31
CA VAL A 98 1.04 -2.71 -7.98
C VAL A 98 1.10 -3.90 -7.03
N GLU A 99 2.06 -3.86 -6.12
CA GLU A 99 2.14 -4.78 -4.98
C GLU A 99 1.53 -4.09 -3.76
N THR A 100 0.58 -4.76 -3.12
CA THR A 100 -0.10 -4.22 -1.94
C THR A 100 0.22 -5.12 -0.75
N LYS A 101 0.52 -4.50 0.39
CA LYS A 101 0.67 -5.19 1.68
C LYS A 101 0.27 -4.30 2.83
N VAL A 102 -0.13 -4.91 3.94
CA VAL A 102 -0.38 -4.23 5.21
C VAL A 102 0.57 -4.78 6.26
N VAL A 103 1.28 -3.87 6.93
CA VAL A 103 2.07 -4.18 8.13
C VAL A 103 1.28 -3.64 9.31
N TYR A 104 1.00 -4.46 10.30
CA TYR A 104 0.17 -4.09 11.45
C TYR A 104 0.80 -4.58 12.75
N LYS A 105 0.52 -3.89 13.85
CA LYS A 105 1.01 -4.28 15.17
C LYS A 105 0.30 -5.56 15.63
N ARG A 106 1.06 -6.58 16.01
CA ARG A 106 0.53 -7.82 16.60
C ARG A 106 -0.11 -7.50 17.96
N LEU A 107 -1.26 -8.09 18.24
CA LEU A 107 -1.81 -8.08 19.59
C LEU A 107 -0.91 -8.92 20.49
N ALA A 108 -0.52 -8.38 21.64
CA ALA A 108 0.12 -9.20 22.66
C ALA A 108 -0.92 -10.26 23.07
N ASN A 109 -0.63 -11.54 22.83
CA ASN A 109 -1.44 -12.63 23.36
C ASN A 109 -1.34 -12.52 24.89
N ASN A 110 -2.46 -12.25 25.56
CA ASN A 110 -2.60 -12.57 26.99
C ASN A 110 -2.76 -14.08 27.14
#